data_AF-A0A6F9ZYZ7-F1
#
_entry.id   AF-A0A6F9ZYZ7-F1
#
_cell.length_a   1.000
_cell.length_b   1.000
_cell.length_c   1.000
_cell.angle_alpha   90.00
_cell.angle_beta   90.00
_cell.angle_gamma   90.00
#
_symmetry.space_group_name_H-M   'P 1'
#
loop_
_entity.id
_entity.type
_entity.pdbx_description
1 polymer ?
#
loop_
_entity_poly.entity_id
_entity_poly.type
_entity_poly.pdbx_seq_one_letter_code
_entity_poly.pdbx_strand_id
1 'polypeptide(L)'
;MIPKPVAAHPDSRRAGRVLLIGLMPVMAILALAAVNARSRDPEPRSRVDDRRDGIRESPPPDPRADERRRVEALIEANEAMNRDFEQWFDIAEEVAGDDAQARILIEFARSSAVPTMLLPGGITQFIVTGDVDRALGNQARLSAEPSEATPRAFEITVADMARRRAYGMRALSDWQYDQGRNQLFVPPRARYSRLYGSILLLHELQHAYDLCTGREPGRPSDREWAEGEARAYELELRLVNRLTNGAASRFARTLADRYRPPGDTRWIWPHQTPDIGPSLREWSRILGEPPATEEETGPRGGTLLVLMNRELAEREGLSSDAFLEFILATRSMPPT
;
A
#
# COMPACT_ATOMS: atom_id res chain seq x y z
N MET A 1 -3.62 -58.70 -8.24
CA MET A 1 -4.53 -58.05 -7.28
C MET A 1 -4.75 -56.63 -7.77
N ILE A 2 -5.98 -56.33 -8.19
CA ILE A 2 -6.39 -55.04 -8.74
C ILE A 2 -6.65 -54.08 -7.57
N PRO A 3 -6.07 -52.87 -7.53
CA PRO A 3 -6.38 -51.93 -6.47
C PRO A 3 -7.82 -51.42 -6.61
N LYS A 4 -8.54 -51.40 -5.48
CA LYS A 4 -9.89 -50.82 -5.37
C LYS A 4 -9.88 -49.31 -5.69
N PRO A 5 -10.95 -48.76 -6.30
CA PRO A 5 -11.08 -47.32 -6.46
C PRO A 5 -11.30 -46.65 -5.10
N VAL A 6 -10.50 -45.64 -4.81
CA VAL A 6 -10.71 -44.74 -3.67
C VAL A 6 -11.87 -43.81 -4.00
N ALA A 7 -12.83 -43.72 -3.09
CA ALA A 7 -14.02 -42.89 -3.21
C ALA A 7 -13.65 -41.41 -3.37
N ALA A 8 -14.30 -40.74 -4.33
CA ALA A 8 -14.15 -39.31 -4.55
C ALA A 8 -14.64 -38.51 -3.34
N HIS A 9 -13.79 -37.59 -2.85
CA HIS A 9 -14.09 -36.66 -1.78
C HIS A 9 -15.20 -35.67 -2.23
N PRO A 10 -16.25 -35.43 -1.43
CA PRO A 10 -17.36 -34.57 -1.81
C PRO A 10 -17.04 -33.09 -1.55
N ASP A 11 -16.15 -32.49 -2.33
CA ASP A 11 -15.95 -31.02 -2.30
C ASP A 11 -15.61 -30.38 -3.66
N SER A 12 -15.59 -31.16 -4.74
CA SER A 12 -15.31 -30.66 -6.09
C SER A 12 -16.47 -29.91 -6.77
N ARG A 13 -17.57 -29.62 -6.05
CA ARG A 13 -18.74 -28.90 -6.61
C ARG A 13 -18.78 -27.39 -6.34
N ARG A 14 -17.77 -26.80 -5.68
CA ARG A 14 -17.66 -25.33 -5.51
C ARG A 14 -16.63 -24.64 -6.42
N ALA A 15 -15.84 -25.38 -7.19
CA ALA A 15 -14.86 -24.82 -8.13
C ALA A 15 -15.45 -24.41 -9.50
N GLY A 16 -16.76 -24.54 -9.71
CA GLY A 16 -17.41 -24.34 -11.02
C GLY A 16 -18.19 -23.03 -11.21
N ARG A 17 -17.99 -22.00 -10.38
CA ARG A 17 -18.79 -20.75 -10.43
C ARG A 17 -18.01 -19.44 -10.22
N VAL A 18 -16.71 -19.41 -10.55
CA VAL A 18 -15.87 -18.20 -10.47
C VAL A 18 -15.63 -17.55 -11.86
N LEU A 19 -16.07 -18.18 -12.94
CA LEU A 19 -16.05 -17.58 -14.27
C LEU A 19 -17.29 -16.68 -14.47
N LEU A 20 -17.11 -15.45 -14.97
CA LEU A 20 -18.12 -14.45 -15.40
C LEU A 20 -18.55 -13.31 -14.44
N ILE A 21 -17.79 -12.96 -13.39
CA ILE A 21 -18.03 -11.68 -12.67
C ILE A 21 -16.94 -10.61 -12.94
N GLY A 22 -15.76 -10.98 -13.43
CA GLY A 22 -14.66 -10.04 -13.71
C GLY A 22 -14.69 -9.32 -15.07
N LEU A 23 -15.54 -9.75 -16.02
CA LEU A 23 -15.53 -9.21 -17.40
C LEU A 23 -16.59 -8.12 -17.66
N MET A 24 -17.66 -8.05 -16.87
CA MET A 24 -18.75 -7.11 -17.15
C MET A 24 -18.43 -5.63 -16.90
N PRO A 25 -17.65 -5.21 -15.88
CA PRO A 25 -17.37 -3.78 -15.71
C PRO A 25 -16.23 -3.27 -16.61
N VAL A 26 -15.30 -4.14 -17.06
CA VAL A 26 -14.29 -3.78 -18.09
C VAL A 26 -14.96 -3.49 -19.44
N MET A 27 -15.97 -4.29 -19.79
CA MET A 27 -16.77 -4.06 -21.01
C MET A 27 -17.66 -2.83 -20.91
N ALA A 28 -18.15 -2.46 -19.71
CA ALA A 28 -18.96 -1.25 -19.53
C ALA A 28 -18.16 0.04 -19.77
N ILE A 29 -16.89 0.08 -19.33
CA ILE A 29 -16.00 1.23 -19.54
C ILE A 29 -15.58 1.33 -21.02
N LEU A 30 -15.27 0.22 -21.69
CA LEU A 30 -14.94 0.19 -23.13
C LEU A 30 -16.16 0.47 -24.02
N ALA A 31 -17.36 0.04 -23.63
CA ALA A 31 -18.59 0.29 -24.39
C ALA A 31 -19.02 1.77 -24.35
N LEU A 32 -18.81 2.48 -23.23
CA LEU A 32 -19.14 3.91 -23.15
C LEU A 32 -18.20 4.81 -23.97
N ALA A 33 -16.91 4.46 -24.05
CA ALA A 33 -15.96 5.17 -24.93
C ALA A 33 -16.38 5.09 -26.41
N ALA A 34 -16.98 3.96 -26.83
CA ALA A 34 -17.51 3.78 -28.18
C ALA A 34 -18.85 4.52 -28.43
N VAL A 35 -19.65 4.76 -27.38
CA VAL A 35 -20.91 5.51 -27.47
C VAL A 35 -20.67 7.02 -27.54
N ASN A 36 -19.72 7.56 -26.75
CA ASN A 36 -19.33 8.98 -26.83
C ASN A 36 -18.71 9.37 -28.17
N ALA A 37 -18.14 8.42 -28.92
CA ALA A 37 -17.64 8.67 -30.27
C ALA A 37 -18.76 8.81 -31.33
N ARG A 38 -20.00 8.39 -31.03
CA ARG A 38 -21.12 8.36 -31.99
C ARG A 38 -22.17 9.46 -31.78
N SER A 39 -22.12 10.20 -30.68
CA SER A 39 -23.05 11.31 -30.40
C SER A 39 -22.43 12.66 -30.78
N ARG A 40 -22.28 12.92 -32.10
CA ARG A 40 -22.22 14.28 -32.64
C ARG A 40 -23.57 14.57 -33.28
N ASP A 41 -24.36 15.41 -32.60
CA ASP A 41 -25.56 16.19 -32.94
C ASP A 41 -26.58 15.69 -34.01
N PRO A 42 -27.88 15.92 -33.75
CA PRO A 42 -28.48 17.13 -34.33
C PRO A 42 -29.42 17.94 -33.40
N GLU A 43 -29.48 19.23 -33.77
CA GLU A 43 -30.21 20.41 -33.26
C GLU A 43 -31.54 20.28 -32.49
N PRO A 44 -31.87 21.27 -31.63
CA PRO A 44 -33.12 21.34 -30.90
C PRO A 44 -34.25 21.96 -31.75
N ARG A 45 -35.43 21.32 -31.75
CA ARG A 45 -36.68 21.97 -32.20
C ARG A 45 -37.44 22.55 -31.00
N SER A 46 -37.83 23.80 -31.14
CA SER A 46 -38.60 24.57 -30.17
C SER A 46 -40.06 24.10 -30.05
N ARG A 47 -40.62 24.15 -28.83
CA ARG A 47 -42.05 24.34 -28.57
C ARG A 47 -42.26 24.76 -27.10
N VAL A 48 -42.58 26.03 -26.88
CA VAL A 48 -43.91 26.58 -26.49
C VAL A 48 -44.27 26.27 -25.02
N ASP A 49 -44.23 27.35 -24.24
CA ASP A 49 -44.69 27.49 -22.86
C ASP A 49 -46.18 27.17 -22.70
N ASP A 50 -46.53 26.44 -21.64
CA ASP A 50 -47.83 26.57 -20.99
C ASP A 50 -47.66 26.46 -19.48
N ARG A 51 -47.95 27.56 -18.77
CA ARG A 51 -47.83 27.70 -17.32
C ARG A 51 -49.08 27.13 -16.63
N ARG A 52 -48.88 26.13 -15.77
CA ARG A 52 -49.79 25.81 -14.67
C ARG A 52 -49.00 25.57 -13.39
N ASP A 53 -49.29 26.39 -12.39
CA ASP A 53 -48.81 26.25 -11.02
C ASP A 53 -49.41 24.99 -10.39
N GLY A 54 -48.68 23.88 -10.52
CA GLY A 54 -48.86 22.67 -9.72
C GLY A 54 -47.60 22.47 -8.89
N ILE A 55 -47.76 22.00 -7.66
CA ILE A 55 -46.66 21.57 -6.80
C ILE A 55 -45.76 20.65 -7.64
N ARG A 56 -44.58 21.17 -7.99
CA ARG A 56 -43.65 20.51 -8.90
C ARG A 56 -43.02 19.37 -8.11
N GLU A 57 -43.67 18.21 -8.10
CA GLU A 57 -43.01 16.97 -7.74
C GLU A 57 -41.79 16.87 -8.66
N SER A 58 -40.60 16.92 -8.06
CA SER A 58 -39.36 16.74 -8.79
C SER A 58 -39.49 15.46 -9.63
N PRO A 59 -39.23 15.51 -10.95
CA PRO A 59 -39.29 14.31 -11.75
C PRO A 59 -38.41 13.24 -11.08
N PRO A 60 -38.88 11.98 -11.00
CA PRO A 60 -38.10 10.93 -10.38
C PRO A 60 -36.71 10.89 -11.03
N PRO A 61 -35.64 10.70 -10.23
CA PRO A 61 -34.28 10.76 -10.74
C PRO A 61 -34.14 9.80 -11.91
N ASP A 62 -33.65 10.29 -13.05
CA ASP A 62 -33.37 9.48 -14.24
C ASP A 62 -32.30 8.44 -13.85
N PRO A 63 -32.63 7.13 -13.81
CA PRO A 63 -31.68 6.09 -13.40
C PRO A 63 -30.43 6.09 -14.29
N ARG A 64 -30.56 6.52 -15.55
CA ARG A 64 -29.42 6.63 -16.48
C ARG A 64 -28.55 7.85 -16.18
N ALA A 65 -29.11 8.92 -15.62
CA ALA A 65 -28.33 10.07 -15.15
C ALA A 65 -27.55 9.73 -13.88
N ASP A 66 -28.15 8.95 -12.96
CA ASP A 66 -27.45 8.45 -11.76
C ASP A 66 -26.33 7.47 -12.11
N GLU A 67 -26.57 6.56 -13.06
CA GLU A 67 -25.55 5.63 -13.53
C GLU A 67 -24.40 6.36 -14.24
N ARG A 68 -24.70 7.36 -15.10
CA ARG A 68 -23.66 8.20 -15.73
C ARG A 68 -22.80 8.92 -14.70
N ARG A 69 -23.42 9.60 -13.72
CA ARG A 69 -22.69 10.27 -12.63
C ARG A 69 -21.81 9.30 -11.85
N ARG A 70 -22.30 8.09 -11.58
CA ARG A 70 -21.52 7.05 -10.89
C ARG A 70 -20.30 6.62 -11.70
N VAL A 71 -20.45 6.43 -13.01
CA VAL A 71 -19.34 6.06 -13.89
C VAL A 71 -18.32 7.20 -14.00
N GLU A 72 -18.78 8.44 -14.17
CA GLU A 72 -17.90 9.62 -14.21
C GLU A 72 -17.09 9.76 -12.92
N ALA A 73 -17.72 9.59 -11.76
CA ALA A 73 -17.02 9.62 -10.46
C ALA A 73 -15.98 8.49 -10.33
N LEU A 74 -16.25 7.29 -10.89
CA LEU A 74 -15.29 6.19 -10.91
C LEU A 74 -14.11 6.49 -11.84
N ILE A 75 -14.34 7.12 -12.99
CA ILE A 75 -13.28 7.54 -13.92
C ILE A 75 -12.40 8.59 -13.25
N GLU A 76 -12.99 9.62 -12.64
CA GLU A 76 -12.24 10.67 -11.95
C GLU A 76 -11.42 10.13 -10.77
N ALA A 77 -12.02 9.26 -9.95
CA ALA A 77 -11.32 8.60 -8.86
C ALA A 77 -10.16 7.72 -9.36
N ASN A 78 -10.35 7.04 -10.50
CA ASN A 78 -9.31 6.26 -11.15
C ASN A 78 -8.17 7.15 -11.65
N GLU A 79 -8.45 8.24 -12.35
CA GLU A 79 -7.42 9.16 -12.83
C GLU A 79 -6.63 9.79 -11.67
N ALA A 80 -7.31 10.18 -10.59
CA ALA A 80 -6.65 10.67 -9.38
C ALA A 80 -5.73 9.62 -8.76
N MET A 81 -6.21 8.37 -8.67
CA MET A 81 -5.42 7.24 -8.18
C MET A 81 -4.16 6.99 -9.00
N ASN A 82 -4.26 7.00 -10.33
CA ASN A 82 -3.09 6.80 -11.20
C ASN A 82 -2.09 7.95 -11.08
N ARG A 83 -2.55 9.19 -10.94
CA ARG A 83 -1.67 10.33 -10.68
C ARG A 83 -0.92 10.16 -9.37
N ASP A 84 -1.61 9.79 -8.30
CA ASP A 84 -0.98 9.53 -7.00
C ASP A 84 0.02 8.39 -7.08
N PHE A 85 -0.32 7.32 -7.81
CA PHE A 85 0.56 6.18 -8.04
C PHE A 85 1.85 6.59 -8.77
N GLU A 86 1.76 7.23 -9.93
CA GLU A 86 2.96 7.64 -10.67
C GLU A 86 3.80 8.66 -9.86
N GLN A 87 3.16 9.60 -9.16
CA GLN A 87 3.87 10.53 -8.29
C GLN A 87 4.63 9.82 -7.17
N TRP A 88 4.06 8.76 -6.59
CA TRP A 88 4.76 7.98 -5.58
C TRP A 88 6.04 7.34 -6.13
N PHE A 89 6.00 6.79 -7.35
CA PHE A 89 7.18 6.17 -7.96
C PHE A 89 8.23 7.18 -8.42
N ASP A 90 7.82 8.33 -8.98
CA ASP A 90 8.75 9.38 -9.38
C ASP A 90 9.55 9.91 -8.17
N ILE A 91 8.88 10.11 -7.03
CA ILE A 91 9.55 10.56 -5.80
C ILE A 91 10.39 9.43 -5.19
N ALA A 92 9.92 8.18 -5.27
CA ALA A 92 10.71 7.05 -4.80
C ALA A 92 12.03 6.92 -5.57
N GLU A 93 12.07 7.24 -6.87
CA GLU A 93 13.30 7.30 -7.65
C GLU A 93 14.26 8.39 -7.16
N GLU A 94 13.74 9.58 -6.83
CA GLU A 94 14.51 10.67 -6.19
C GLU A 94 15.10 10.20 -4.85
N VAL A 95 14.27 9.56 -4.01
CA VAL A 95 14.63 9.05 -2.68
C VAL A 95 15.60 7.87 -2.75
N ALA A 96 15.50 7.02 -3.76
CA ALA A 96 16.41 5.90 -3.97
C ALA A 96 17.81 6.41 -4.35
N GLY A 97 17.89 7.38 -5.27
CA GLY A 97 19.16 7.87 -5.80
C GLY A 97 20.02 6.74 -6.38
N ASP A 98 21.14 6.45 -5.72
CA ASP A 98 22.11 5.41 -6.04
C ASP A 98 21.98 4.13 -5.19
N ASP A 99 21.02 4.05 -4.26
CA ASP A 99 20.79 2.83 -3.46
C ASP A 99 20.29 1.68 -4.36
N ALA A 100 21.15 0.68 -4.55
CA ALA A 100 20.89 -0.41 -5.50
C ALA A 100 19.63 -1.22 -5.15
N GLN A 101 19.38 -1.46 -3.86
CA GLN A 101 18.21 -2.23 -3.43
C GLN A 101 16.94 -1.43 -3.69
N ALA A 102 16.89 -0.14 -3.31
CA ALA A 102 15.74 0.71 -3.58
C ALA A 102 15.41 0.78 -5.09
N ARG A 103 16.43 0.86 -5.95
CA ARG A 103 16.25 0.83 -7.41
C ARG A 103 15.66 -0.50 -7.91
N ILE A 104 16.13 -1.63 -7.40
CA ILE A 104 15.57 -2.96 -7.70
C ILE A 104 14.10 -3.02 -7.33
N LEU A 105 13.73 -2.52 -6.14
CA LEU A 105 12.33 -2.53 -5.69
C LEU A 105 11.42 -1.67 -6.58
N ILE A 106 11.89 -0.51 -7.02
CA ILE A 106 11.15 0.38 -7.93
C ILE A 106 10.96 -0.31 -9.29
N GLU A 107 12.03 -0.89 -9.86
CA GLU A 107 11.95 -1.60 -11.13
C GLU A 107 11.03 -2.82 -11.05
N PHE A 108 11.14 -3.59 -9.96
CA PHE A 108 10.23 -4.69 -9.66
C PHE A 108 8.77 -4.21 -9.62
N ALA A 109 8.48 -3.13 -8.90
CA ALA A 109 7.13 -2.59 -8.82
C ALA A 109 6.62 -2.12 -10.19
N ARG A 110 7.42 -1.38 -10.96
CA ARG A 110 7.05 -0.91 -12.31
C ARG A 110 6.80 -2.08 -13.29
N SER A 111 7.44 -3.23 -13.09
CA SER A 111 7.30 -4.40 -13.94
C SER A 111 6.23 -5.40 -13.49
N SER A 112 5.92 -5.46 -12.19
CA SER A 112 5.14 -6.54 -11.59
C SER A 112 3.90 -6.08 -10.83
N ALA A 113 3.75 -4.79 -10.53
CA ALA A 113 2.56 -4.27 -9.89
C ALA A 113 1.37 -4.22 -10.85
N VAL A 114 0.18 -4.48 -10.31
CA VAL A 114 -1.11 -4.34 -10.99
C VAL A 114 -1.93 -3.30 -10.23
N PRO A 115 -2.14 -2.10 -10.79
CA PRO A 115 -2.98 -1.08 -10.17
C PRO A 115 -4.42 -1.56 -10.03
N THR A 116 -4.99 -1.36 -8.84
CA THR A 116 -6.35 -1.77 -8.50
C THR A 116 -7.05 -0.69 -7.69
N MET A 117 -8.37 -0.63 -7.81
CA MET A 117 -9.21 0.27 -7.02
C MET A 117 -10.03 -0.52 -6.01
N LEU A 118 -10.12 0.02 -4.80
CA LEU A 118 -10.99 -0.51 -3.76
C LEU A 118 -12.41 0.05 -3.89
N LEU A 119 -13.38 -0.85 -3.99
CA LEU A 119 -14.81 -0.60 -4.07
C LEU A 119 -15.55 -1.00 -2.79
N PRO A 120 -16.79 -0.50 -2.58
CA PRO A 120 -17.63 -0.92 -1.46
C PRO A 120 -17.75 -2.43 -1.34
N GLY A 121 -17.71 -2.93 -0.10
CA GLY A 121 -17.70 -4.38 0.20
C GLY A 121 -16.32 -5.03 0.13
N GLY A 122 -15.25 -4.25 -0.01
CA GLY A 122 -13.87 -4.73 0.03
C GLY A 122 -13.42 -5.39 -1.28
N ILE A 123 -14.18 -5.16 -2.35
CA ILE A 123 -13.92 -5.69 -3.69
C ILE A 123 -12.83 -4.84 -4.34
N THR A 124 -11.77 -5.47 -4.82
CA THR A 124 -10.74 -4.83 -5.63
C THR A 124 -11.09 -5.04 -7.11
N GLN A 125 -11.03 -3.97 -7.88
CA GLN A 125 -11.22 -4.05 -9.32
C GLN A 125 -9.92 -3.69 -10.02
N PHE A 126 -9.51 -4.54 -10.97
CA PHE A 126 -8.41 -4.25 -11.88
C PHE A 126 -8.68 -2.98 -12.65
N ILE A 127 -7.68 -2.13 -12.63
CA ILE A 127 -7.65 -0.96 -13.48
C ILE A 127 -6.59 -1.24 -14.52
N VAL A 128 -7.03 -1.30 -15.77
CA VAL A 128 -6.09 -1.30 -16.89
C VAL A 128 -5.90 0.17 -17.29
N THR A 129 -4.83 0.77 -16.81
CA THR A 129 -4.32 2.06 -17.28
C THR A 129 -2.97 1.85 -17.95
N GLY A 130 -2.82 2.39 -19.17
CA GLY A 130 -1.60 2.23 -19.95
C GLY A 130 -1.53 0.91 -20.73
N ASP A 131 -0.38 0.24 -20.68
CA ASP A 131 -0.07 -0.97 -21.46
C ASP A 131 -0.94 -2.17 -21.03
N VAL A 132 -1.98 -2.42 -21.83
CA VAL A 132 -2.98 -3.47 -21.64
C VAL A 132 -2.33 -4.86 -21.63
N ASP A 133 -1.35 -5.10 -22.51
CA ASP A 133 -0.72 -6.41 -22.64
C ASP A 133 0.12 -6.72 -21.41
N ARG A 134 0.84 -5.71 -20.89
CA ARG A 134 1.56 -5.81 -19.60
C ARG A 134 0.60 -6.08 -18.46
N ALA A 135 -0.51 -5.35 -18.37
CA ALA A 135 -1.49 -5.53 -17.29
C ALA A 135 -2.09 -6.95 -17.29
N LEU A 136 -2.46 -7.47 -18.47
CA LEU A 136 -2.98 -8.82 -18.63
C LEU A 136 -1.92 -9.89 -18.33
N GLY A 137 -0.67 -9.68 -18.77
CA GLY A 137 0.46 -10.55 -18.46
C GLY A 137 0.72 -10.63 -16.95
N ASN A 138 0.68 -9.49 -16.25
CA ASN A 138 0.83 -9.45 -14.81
C ASN A 138 -0.37 -10.08 -14.09
N GLN A 139 -1.59 -9.91 -14.59
CA GLN A 139 -2.76 -10.58 -14.04
C GLN A 139 -2.62 -12.11 -14.08
N ALA A 140 -2.07 -12.68 -15.17
CA ALA A 140 -1.78 -14.11 -15.24
C ALA A 140 -0.69 -14.53 -14.24
N ARG A 141 0.27 -13.65 -13.93
CA ARG A 141 1.34 -13.87 -12.95
C ARG A 141 0.89 -13.70 -11.49
N LEU A 142 -0.31 -13.19 -11.22
CA LEU A 142 -0.83 -13.07 -9.85
C LEU A 142 -1.02 -14.43 -9.16
N SER A 143 -1.19 -15.51 -9.92
CA SER A 143 -1.32 -16.88 -9.40
C SER A 143 -0.09 -17.74 -9.68
N ALA A 144 1.00 -17.16 -10.18
CA ALA A 144 2.24 -17.90 -10.43
C ALA A 144 2.95 -18.25 -9.11
N GLU A 145 3.73 -19.32 -9.13
CA GLU A 145 4.66 -19.63 -8.04
C GLU A 145 5.75 -18.55 -7.99
N PRO A 146 6.09 -18.04 -6.78
CA PRO A 146 7.08 -16.99 -6.64
C PRO A 146 8.51 -17.52 -6.91
N SER A 147 9.32 -16.72 -7.60
CA SER A 147 10.74 -17.02 -7.86
C SER A 147 11.54 -15.75 -8.19
N GLU A 148 12.85 -15.75 -7.94
CA GLU A 148 13.71 -14.62 -8.33
C GLU A 148 13.80 -14.44 -9.86
N ALA A 149 13.79 -15.54 -10.63
CA ALA A 149 13.90 -15.48 -12.09
C ALA A 149 12.60 -14.99 -12.76
N THR A 150 11.45 -15.24 -12.14
CA THR A 150 10.15 -14.76 -12.61
C THR A 150 9.32 -14.42 -11.38
N PRO A 151 9.44 -13.18 -10.87
CA PRO A 151 8.69 -12.77 -9.70
C PRO A 151 7.19 -12.89 -9.94
N ARG A 152 6.44 -13.29 -8.93
CA ARG A 152 4.99 -13.19 -8.93
C ARG A 152 4.58 -11.71 -9.11
N ALA A 153 3.50 -11.44 -9.82
CA ALA A 153 2.92 -10.09 -9.83
C ALA A 153 2.20 -9.82 -8.50
N PHE A 154 1.95 -8.56 -8.16
CA PHE A 154 1.19 -8.19 -6.97
C PHE A 154 0.21 -7.04 -7.25
N GLU A 155 -0.84 -6.92 -6.44
CA GLU A 155 -1.78 -5.81 -6.55
C GLU A 155 -1.26 -4.59 -5.79
N ILE A 156 -1.49 -3.40 -6.32
CA ILE A 156 -1.29 -2.14 -5.57
C ILE A 156 -2.56 -1.31 -5.61
N THR A 157 -2.96 -0.78 -4.46
CA THR A 157 -4.21 -0.05 -4.28
C THR A 157 -3.97 1.22 -3.50
N VAL A 158 -4.38 2.37 -4.05
CA VAL A 158 -4.37 3.63 -3.29
C VAL A 158 -5.63 3.69 -2.41
N ALA A 159 -5.48 3.40 -1.12
CA ALA A 159 -6.54 3.49 -0.12
C ALA A 159 -5.98 3.65 1.30
N ASP A 160 -6.36 4.73 1.97
CA ASP A 160 -6.09 4.91 3.40
C ASP A 160 -6.88 3.91 4.28
N MET A 161 -6.54 3.88 5.56
CA MET A 161 -7.19 3.01 6.55
C MET A 161 -8.67 3.33 6.71
N ALA A 162 -9.07 4.60 6.65
CA ALA A 162 -10.46 5.00 6.82
C ALA A 162 -11.33 4.41 5.70
N ARG A 163 -10.90 4.53 4.45
CA ARG A 163 -11.56 3.95 3.29
C ARG A 163 -11.59 2.43 3.34
N ARG A 164 -10.47 1.79 3.69
CA ARG A 164 -10.41 0.34 3.86
C ARG A 164 -11.41 -0.16 4.91
N ARG A 165 -11.44 0.47 6.09
CA ARG A 165 -12.38 0.15 7.17
C ARG A 165 -13.84 0.38 6.75
N ALA A 166 -14.12 1.50 6.08
CA ALA A 166 -15.45 1.80 5.56
C ALA A 166 -15.94 0.73 4.57
N TYR A 167 -15.02 0.07 3.86
CA TYR A 167 -15.33 -1.01 2.93
C TYR A 167 -15.14 -2.41 3.53
N GLY A 168 -15.13 -2.51 4.87
CA GLY A 168 -15.15 -3.79 5.58
C GLY A 168 -13.81 -4.53 5.61
N MET A 169 -12.72 -3.84 5.27
CA MET A 169 -11.38 -4.40 5.40
C MET A 169 -10.79 -4.15 6.78
N ARG A 170 -10.12 -5.17 7.32
CA ARG A 170 -9.23 -4.98 8.46
C ARG A 170 -7.97 -4.29 7.96
N ALA A 171 -7.65 -3.13 8.53
CA ALA A 171 -6.44 -2.36 8.23
C ALA A 171 -5.72 -2.04 9.53
N LEU A 172 -4.42 -2.35 9.57
CA LEU A 172 -3.55 -2.13 10.73
C LEU A 172 -2.77 -0.80 10.63
N SER A 173 -2.42 -0.41 9.40
CA SER A 173 -1.60 0.78 9.09
C SER A 173 -2.01 1.34 7.72
N ASP A 174 -1.74 2.64 7.49
CA ASP A 174 -2.02 3.36 6.23
C ASP A 174 -1.16 2.80 5.07
N TRP A 175 0.10 2.51 5.35
CA TRP A 175 1.01 1.74 4.49
C TRP A 175 0.97 0.28 4.93
N GLN A 176 0.60 -0.63 4.03
CA GLN A 176 0.52 -2.04 4.40
C GLN A 176 0.62 -2.96 3.18
N TYR A 177 1.58 -3.86 3.18
CA TYR A 177 1.55 -5.05 2.35
C TYR A 177 0.77 -6.19 3.04
N ASP A 178 -0.38 -6.55 2.47
CA ASP A 178 -1.17 -7.70 2.87
C ASP A 178 -0.68 -8.94 2.11
N GLN A 179 0.19 -9.72 2.75
CA GLN A 179 0.75 -10.96 2.21
C GLN A 179 -0.33 -11.98 1.84
N GLY A 180 -1.43 -12.04 2.62
CA GLY A 180 -2.53 -12.97 2.37
C GLY A 180 -3.30 -12.65 1.09
N ARG A 181 -3.31 -11.37 0.71
CA ARG A 181 -3.89 -10.88 -0.55
C ARG A 181 -2.87 -10.68 -1.66
N ASN A 182 -1.58 -10.73 -1.35
CA ASN A 182 -0.51 -10.31 -2.26
C ASN A 182 -0.77 -8.89 -2.80
N GLN A 183 -1.04 -7.97 -1.86
CA GLN A 183 -1.55 -6.64 -2.17
C GLN A 183 -0.90 -5.56 -1.31
N LEU A 184 -0.35 -4.54 -1.96
CA LEU A 184 0.16 -3.34 -1.33
C LEU A 184 -0.92 -2.25 -1.27
N PHE A 185 -1.24 -1.80 -0.07
CA PHE A 185 -2.04 -0.60 0.16
C PHE A 185 -1.12 0.60 0.39
N VAL A 186 -1.33 1.64 -0.42
CA VAL A 186 -0.68 2.94 -0.27
C VAL A 186 -1.72 4.01 0.01
N PRO A 187 -1.46 5.00 0.88
CA PRO A 187 -2.38 6.10 1.11
C PRO A 187 -2.37 7.09 -0.08
N PRO A 188 -3.44 7.90 -0.24
CA PRO A 188 -3.44 9.03 -1.15
C PRO A 188 -2.23 9.94 -0.90
N ARG A 189 -1.68 10.51 -1.97
CA ARG A 189 -0.40 11.23 -1.93
C ARG A 189 -0.39 12.40 -0.95
N ALA A 190 -1.53 13.06 -0.78
CA ALA A 190 -1.69 14.21 0.11
C ALA A 190 -1.57 13.87 1.61
N ARG A 191 -1.67 12.59 2.01
CA ARG A 191 -1.61 12.18 3.42
C ARG A 191 -0.19 12.15 3.99
N TYR A 192 0.81 12.06 3.13
CA TYR A 192 2.20 11.90 3.54
C TYR A 192 3.09 12.93 2.85
N SER A 193 4.09 13.39 3.58
CA SER A 193 5.19 14.19 3.04
C SER A 193 5.96 13.42 1.96
N ARG A 194 6.71 14.12 1.11
CA ARG A 194 7.22 13.52 -0.13
C ARG A 194 8.26 12.45 0.17
N LEU A 195 9.27 12.81 0.95
CA LEU A 195 10.42 11.95 1.19
C LEU A 195 10.00 10.78 2.08
N TYR A 196 9.34 11.06 3.19
CA TYR A 196 8.99 10.05 4.16
C TYR A 196 7.94 9.06 3.64
N GLY A 197 6.93 9.53 2.91
CA GLY A 197 5.97 8.63 2.26
C GLY A 197 6.65 7.69 1.26
N SER A 198 7.66 8.16 0.52
CA SER A 198 8.41 7.32 -0.43
C SER A 198 9.34 6.33 0.26
N ILE A 199 9.87 6.67 1.43
CA ILE A 199 10.62 5.73 2.27
C ILE A 199 9.70 4.60 2.75
N LEU A 200 8.48 4.92 3.20
CA LEU A 200 7.48 3.92 3.58
C LEU A 200 7.01 3.08 2.39
N LEU A 201 6.87 3.68 1.20
CA LEU A 201 6.62 2.91 -0.02
C LEU A 201 7.71 1.87 -0.26
N LEU A 202 8.99 2.27 -0.17
CA LEU A 202 10.12 1.37 -0.39
C LEU A 202 10.20 0.28 0.69
N HIS A 203 9.86 0.61 1.94
CA HIS A 203 9.68 -0.38 3.01
C HIS A 203 8.66 -1.44 2.61
N GLU A 204 7.45 -1.03 2.22
CA GLU A 204 6.40 -2.00 1.88
C GLU A 204 6.67 -2.75 0.56
N LEU A 205 7.38 -2.13 -0.38
CA LEU A 205 7.85 -2.80 -1.58
C LEU A 205 8.89 -3.89 -1.28
N GLN A 206 9.66 -3.76 -0.19
CA GLN A 206 10.57 -4.82 0.26
C GLN A 206 9.78 -6.08 0.62
N HIS A 207 8.66 -5.93 1.35
CA HIS A 207 7.75 -7.04 1.67
C HIS A 207 7.13 -7.66 0.41
N ALA A 208 6.69 -6.81 -0.52
CA ALA A 208 6.14 -7.28 -1.80
C ALA A 208 7.17 -8.07 -2.61
N TYR A 209 8.40 -7.56 -2.68
CA TYR A 209 9.49 -8.21 -3.38
C TYR A 209 9.85 -9.56 -2.76
N ASP A 210 9.97 -9.62 -1.43
CA ASP A 210 10.36 -10.85 -0.73
C ASP A 210 9.30 -11.95 -0.92
N LEU A 211 8.00 -11.62 -0.83
CA LEU A 211 6.95 -12.59 -1.12
C LEU A 211 6.97 -13.03 -2.60
N CYS A 212 7.08 -12.07 -3.52
CA CYS A 212 6.96 -12.34 -4.95
C CYS A 212 8.15 -13.10 -5.54
N THR A 213 9.31 -13.01 -4.88
CA THR A 213 10.53 -13.74 -5.27
C THR A 213 10.72 -15.06 -4.51
N GLY A 214 9.88 -15.32 -3.49
CA GLY A 214 9.93 -16.54 -2.69
C GLY A 214 10.95 -16.49 -1.55
N ARG A 215 11.46 -15.30 -1.21
CA ARG A 215 12.31 -15.07 -0.04
C ARG A 215 11.53 -15.11 1.26
N GLU A 216 10.24 -14.76 1.20
CA GLU A 216 9.30 -14.93 2.30
C GLU A 216 8.13 -15.83 1.86
N PRO A 217 7.68 -16.78 2.70
CA PRO A 217 6.50 -17.57 2.39
C PRO A 217 5.21 -16.74 2.52
N GLY A 218 4.14 -17.12 1.81
CA GLY A 218 2.83 -16.44 1.94
C GLY A 218 2.14 -16.60 3.29
N ARG A 219 2.71 -17.40 4.19
CA ARG A 219 2.31 -17.57 5.59
C ARG A 219 3.56 -17.71 6.44
N PRO A 220 4.23 -16.60 6.78
CA PRO A 220 5.46 -16.64 7.56
C PRO A 220 5.16 -17.10 9.00
N SER A 221 6.10 -17.86 9.56
CA SER A 221 6.26 -17.97 11.00
C SER A 221 6.61 -16.60 11.60
N ASP A 222 6.48 -16.46 12.92
CA ASP A 222 6.81 -15.19 13.58
C ASP A 222 8.26 -14.75 13.29
N ARG A 223 9.20 -15.70 13.31
CA ARG A 223 10.60 -15.43 13.00
C ARG A 223 10.79 -14.98 11.55
N GLU A 224 10.20 -15.68 10.58
CA GLU A 224 10.29 -15.30 9.16
C GLU A 224 9.71 -13.91 8.91
N TRP A 225 8.59 -13.58 9.57
CA TRP A 225 8.00 -12.24 9.52
C TRP A 225 8.97 -11.19 10.08
N ALA A 226 9.57 -11.44 11.24
CA ALA A 226 10.52 -10.50 11.84
C ALA A 226 11.79 -10.31 11.00
N GLU A 227 12.24 -11.36 10.32
CA GLU A 227 13.35 -11.29 9.36
C GLU A 227 12.96 -10.45 8.13
N GLY A 228 11.71 -10.54 7.64
CA GLY A 228 11.16 -9.68 6.60
C GLY A 228 11.12 -8.20 7.02
N GLU A 229 10.52 -7.91 8.16
CA GLU A 229 10.48 -6.56 8.75
C GLU A 229 11.88 -5.99 9.00
N ALA A 230 12.81 -6.81 9.48
CA ALA A 230 14.19 -6.37 9.69
C ALA A 230 14.87 -5.95 8.38
N ARG A 231 14.63 -6.65 7.26
CA ARG A 231 15.13 -6.25 5.94
C ARG A 231 14.48 -4.95 5.45
N ALA A 232 13.17 -4.80 5.64
CA ALA A 232 12.45 -3.58 5.27
C ALA A 232 12.93 -2.38 6.09
N TYR A 233 13.11 -2.54 7.41
CA TYR A 233 13.69 -1.53 8.28
C TYR A 233 15.16 -1.23 7.94
N GLU A 234 15.97 -2.22 7.59
CA GLU A 234 17.34 -1.98 7.17
C GLU A 234 17.40 -1.02 5.98
N LEU A 235 16.54 -1.23 4.98
CA LEU A 235 16.41 -0.33 3.83
C LEU A 235 15.92 1.06 4.27
N GLU A 236 14.82 1.13 5.03
CA GLU A 236 14.24 2.37 5.52
C GLU A 236 15.27 3.22 6.29
N LEU A 237 15.93 2.64 7.29
CA LEU A 237 16.91 3.32 8.12
C LEU A 237 18.14 3.73 7.32
N ARG A 238 18.60 2.90 6.38
CA ARG A 238 19.72 3.25 5.49
C ARG A 238 19.38 4.44 4.61
N LEU A 239 18.19 4.48 4.01
CA LEU A 239 17.73 5.59 3.18
C LEU A 239 17.59 6.88 4.01
N VAL A 240 16.95 6.80 5.17
CA VAL A 240 16.81 7.92 6.10
C VAL A 240 18.19 8.48 6.49
N ASN A 241 19.14 7.60 6.83
CA ASN A 241 20.46 8.04 7.25
C ASN A 241 21.28 8.64 6.09
N ARG A 242 21.14 8.09 4.88
CA ARG A 242 21.74 8.61 3.64
C ARG A 242 21.22 10.01 3.33
N LEU A 243 19.90 10.17 3.26
CA LEU A 243 19.25 11.45 2.94
C LEU A 243 19.56 12.55 3.96
N THR A 244 19.80 12.17 5.22
CA THR A 244 20.11 13.10 6.31
C THR A 244 21.62 13.24 6.58
N ASN A 245 22.49 12.64 5.73
CA ASN A 245 23.95 12.66 5.91
C ASN A 245 24.40 12.26 7.32
N GLY A 246 23.83 11.16 7.84
CA GLY A 246 24.14 10.66 9.17
C GLY A 246 23.42 11.37 10.33
N ALA A 247 22.68 12.46 10.06
CA ALA A 247 22.08 13.27 11.12
C ALA A 247 21.00 12.49 11.88
N ALA A 248 20.24 11.64 11.19
CA ALA A 248 19.25 10.77 11.80
C ALA A 248 19.87 9.83 12.85
N SER A 249 20.91 9.06 12.48
CA SER A 249 21.60 8.17 13.42
C SER A 249 22.25 8.92 14.59
N ARG A 250 22.82 10.11 14.36
CA ARG A 250 23.39 10.92 15.46
C ARG A 250 22.30 11.34 16.46
N PHE A 251 21.16 11.80 15.96
CA PHE A 251 20.05 12.22 16.80
C PHE A 251 19.42 11.04 17.55
N ALA A 252 19.19 9.91 16.87
CA ALA A 252 18.67 8.70 17.49
C ALA A 252 19.58 8.18 18.61
N ARG A 253 20.90 8.23 18.43
CA ARG A 253 21.86 7.92 19.51
C ARG A 253 21.71 8.83 20.72
N THR A 254 21.65 10.15 20.50
CA THR A 254 21.44 11.11 21.60
C THR A 254 20.14 10.84 22.34
N LEU A 255 19.07 10.47 21.64
CA LEU A 255 17.81 10.08 22.28
C LEU A 255 17.92 8.75 23.00
N ALA A 256 18.56 7.75 22.40
CA ALA A 256 18.78 6.45 23.02
C ALA A 256 19.55 6.61 24.34
N ASP A 257 20.63 7.41 24.37
CA ASP A 257 21.41 7.73 25.57
C ASP A 257 20.55 8.42 26.65
N ARG A 258 19.62 9.29 26.24
CA ARG A 258 18.71 9.98 27.15
C ARG A 258 17.72 9.03 27.84
N TYR A 259 17.19 8.05 27.10
CA TYR A 259 16.21 7.10 27.64
C TYR A 259 16.86 5.85 28.24
N ARG A 260 18.10 5.55 27.87
CA ARG A 260 18.88 4.40 28.34
C ARG A 260 20.35 4.77 28.51
N PRO A 261 20.86 4.81 29.76
CA PRO A 261 22.27 5.04 29.98
C PRO A 261 23.13 3.89 29.39
N PRO A 262 24.42 4.14 29.10
CA PRO A 262 25.33 3.11 28.63
C PRO A 262 25.35 1.88 29.55
N GLY A 263 25.31 0.68 28.95
CA GLY A 263 25.28 -0.61 29.68
C GLY A 263 23.88 -1.10 30.07
N ASP A 264 22.81 -0.34 29.80
CA ASP A 264 21.43 -0.83 29.88
C ASP A 264 21.00 -1.43 28.54
N THR A 265 20.94 -2.76 28.48
CA THR A 265 20.61 -3.51 27.25
C THR A 265 19.11 -3.68 27.03
N ARG A 266 18.25 -3.04 27.84
CA ARG A 266 16.79 -3.13 27.68
C ARG A 266 16.31 -2.22 26.56
N TRP A 267 15.47 -2.78 25.68
CA TRP A 267 14.79 -2.03 24.63
C TRP A 267 14.03 -0.81 25.14
N ILE A 268 13.95 0.21 24.29
CA ILE A 268 13.17 1.43 24.47
C ILE A 268 11.79 1.18 23.86
N TRP A 269 10.76 1.33 24.68
CA TRP A 269 9.37 1.16 24.29
C TRP A 269 8.63 2.50 24.23
N PRO A 270 7.54 2.63 23.45
CA PRO A 270 6.81 3.89 23.29
C PRO A 270 6.35 4.52 24.61
N HIS A 271 5.87 3.70 25.55
CA HIS A 271 5.39 4.18 26.87
C HIS A 271 6.51 4.74 27.77
N GLN A 272 7.77 4.52 27.42
CA GLN A 272 8.95 4.99 28.16
C GLN A 272 9.49 6.30 27.58
N THR A 273 8.88 6.81 26.50
CA THR A 273 9.21 8.08 25.86
C THR A 273 8.05 9.08 25.94
N PRO A 274 7.53 9.41 27.14
CA PRO A 274 6.35 10.27 27.30
C PRO A 274 6.58 11.72 26.84
N ASP A 275 7.84 12.16 26.76
CA ASP A 275 8.27 13.48 26.30
C ASP A 275 8.83 13.44 24.86
N ILE A 276 8.45 12.46 24.05
CA ILE A 276 8.95 12.33 22.66
C ILE A 276 8.43 13.45 21.73
N GLY A 277 7.36 14.16 22.10
CA GLY A 277 6.76 15.23 21.27
C GLY A 277 7.76 16.29 20.77
N PRO A 278 8.54 16.95 21.65
CA PRO A 278 9.67 17.79 21.24
C PRO A 278 10.68 17.09 20.33
N SER A 279 11.00 15.83 20.61
CA SER A 279 11.92 15.02 19.79
C SER A 279 11.37 14.74 18.39
N LEU A 280 10.05 14.58 18.23
CA LEU A 280 9.40 14.39 16.92
C LEU A 280 9.43 15.67 16.05
N ARG A 281 9.40 16.85 16.68
CA ARG A 281 9.59 18.11 15.93
C ARG A 281 11.01 18.23 15.40
N GLU A 282 12.00 17.93 16.25
CA GLU A 282 13.39 17.91 15.84
C GLU A 282 13.67 16.82 14.80
N TRP A 283 13.04 15.65 14.96
CA TRP A 283 13.09 14.58 13.97
C TRP A 283 12.58 15.03 12.60
N SER A 284 11.45 15.74 12.56
CA SER A 284 10.89 16.27 11.32
C SER A 284 11.81 17.33 10.69
N ARG A 285 12.48 18.14 11.52
CA ARG A 285 13.50 19.09 11.05
C ARG A 285 14.69 18.38 10.42
N ILE A 286 15.13 17.27 11.01
CA ILE A 286 16.24 16.45 10.49
C ILE A 286 15.88 15.80 9.16
N LEU A 287 14.66 15.29 9.02
CA LEU A 287 14.15 14.75 7.75
C LEU A 287 14.01 15.81 6.64
N GLY A 288 14.06 17.09 6.99
CA GLY A 288 14.00 18.20 6.02
C GLY A 288 12.60 18.55 5.55
N GLU A 289 11.56 17.87 6.05
CA GLU A 289 10.16 18.16 5.74
C GLU A 289 9.26 17.93 6.98
N PRO A 290 8.30 18.84 7.23
CA PRO A 290 7.28 18.61 8.23
C PRO A 290 6.36 17.46 7.80
N PRO A 291 5.68 16.78 8.75
CA PRO A 291 4.63 15.83 8.39
C PRO A 291 3.52 16.53 7.59
N ALA A 292 2.96 15.86 6.60
CA ALA A 292 1.86 16.39 5.79
C ALA A 292 0.54 16.40 6.57
N THR A 293 0.33 15.42 7.44
CA THR A 293 -0.84 15.34 8.32
C THR A 293 -0.47 14.92 9.73
N GLU A 294 -1.39 15.04 10.68
CA GLU A 294 -1.19 14.58 12.06
C GLU A 294 -0.94 13.06 12.11
N GLU A 295 -1.63 12.29 11.27
CA GLU A 295 -1.52 10.84 11.21
C GLU A 295 -0.14 10.35 10.76
N GLU A 296 0.61 11.13 9.96
CA GLU A 296 1.99 10.82 9.58
C GLU A 296 2.94 10.83 10.79
N THR A 297 2.61 11.57 11.85
CA THR A 297 3.45 11.70 13.06
C THR A 297 3.67 10.36 13.75
N GLY A 298 2.66 9.48 13.75
CA GLY A 298 2.73 8.15 14.36
C GLY A 298 3.81 7.26 13.71
N PRO A 299 3.70 6.96 12.40
CA PRO A 299 4.73 6.24 11.66
C PRO A 299 6.13 6.84 11.83
N ARG A 300 6.28 8.18 11.75
CA ARG A 300 7.58 8.84 11.97
C ARG A 300 8.18 8.53 13.34
N GLY A 301 7.34 8.50 14.38
CA GLY A 301 7.75 8.10 15.72
C GLY A 301 8.13 6.62 15.80
N GLY A 302 7.41 5.75 15.08
CA GLY A 302 7.77 4.33 14.91
C GLY A 302 9.17 4.17 14.30
N THR A 303 9.45 4.81 13.16
CA THR A 303 10.78 4.81 12.53
C THR A 303 11.87 5.29 13.49
N LEU A 304 11.63 6.40 14.20
CA LEU A 304 12.58 6.94 15.16
C LEU A 304 12.86 5.95 16.30
N LEU A 305 11.82 5.29 16.81
CA LEU A 305 11.95 4.29 17.87
C LEU A 305 12.76 3.07 17.42
N VAL A 306 12.51 2.57 16.20
CA VAL A 306 13.27 1.47 15.62
C VAL A 306 14.73 1.87 15.44
N LEU A 307 14.99 3.09 14.93
CA LEU A 307 16.35 3.61 14.79
C LEU A 307 17.06 3.76 16.14
N MET A 308 16.39 4.27 17.17
CA MET A 308 16.95 4.38 18.52
C MET A 308 17.35 3.01 19.08
N ASN A 309 16.49 2.00 18.93
CA ASN A 309 16.78 0.64 19.38
C ASN A 309 17.87 -0.03 18.53
N ARG A 310 17.95 0.27 17.23
CA ARG A 310 19.01 -0.22 16.36
C ARG A 310 20.37 0.34 16.78
N GLU A 311 20.46 1.65 17.01
CA GLU A 311 21.69 2.29 17.47
C GLU A 311 22.10 1.79 18.87
N LEU A 312 21.13 1.54 19.75
CA LEU A 312 21.36 0.90 21.06
C LEU A 312 21.95 -0.52 20.88
N ALA A 313 21.37 -1.33 20.00
CA ALA A 313 21.84 -2.68 19.74
C ALA A 313 23.28 -2.70 19.21
N GLU A 314 23.60 -1.83 18.26
CA GLU A 314 24.95 -1.70 17.70
C GLU A 314 25.95 -1.23 18.74
N ARG A 315 25.59 -0.24 19.56
CA ARG A 315 26.45 0.29 20.64
C ARG A 315 26.80 -0.78 21.67
N GLU A 316 25.83 -1.59 22.07
CA GLU A 316 25.99 -2.62 23.10
C GLU A 316 26.47 -3.97 22.54
N GLY A 317 26.71 -4.06 21.22
CA GLY A 317 27.15 -5.30 20.56
C GLY A 317 26.12 -6.43 20.64
N LEU A 318 24.83 -6.10 20.65
CA LEU A 318 23.76 -7.10 20.66
C LEU A 318 23.72 -7.86 19.33
N SER A 319 23.36 -9.14 19.40
CA SER A 319 23.26 -9.98 18.20
C SER A 319 22.10 -9.54 17.29
N SER A 320 22.16 -9.93 16.03
CA SER A 320 21.03 -9.76 15.10
C SER A 320 19.76 -10.44 15.63
N ASP A 321 19.89 -11.60 16.29
CA ASP A 321 18.76 -12.29 16.92
C ASP A 321 18.09 -11.44 18.00
N ALA A 322 18.86 -10.69 18.81
CA ALA A 322 18.28 -9.80 19.81
C ALA A 322 17.44 -8.68 19.16
N PHE A 323 17.90 -8.14 18.03
CA PHE A 323 17.12 -7.14 17.29
C PHE A 323 15.85 -7.75 16.67
N LEU A 324 15.90 -9.00 16.20
CA LEU A 324 14.70 -9.71 15.75
C LEU A 324 13.69 -9.91 16.89
N GLU A 325 14.15 -10.21 18.11
CA GLU A 325 13.28 -10.27 19.29
C GLU A 325 12.60 -8.94 19.59
N PHE A 326 13.30 -7.81 19.41
CA PHE A 326 12.70 -6.48 19.49
C PHE A 326 11.59 -6.30 18.46
N ILE A 327 11.86 -6.60 17.19
CA ILE A 327 10.86 -6.50 16.10
C ILE A 327 9.65 -7.42 16.37
N LEU A 328 9.86 -8.64 16.84
CA LEU A 328 8.79 -9.55 17.24
C LEU A 328 7.90 -8.97 18.34
N ALA A 329 8.52 -8.33 19.32
CA ALA A 329 7.79 -7.73 20.43
C ALA A 329 6.96 -6.52 19.98
N THR A 330 7.35 -5.77 18.94
CA THR A 330 6.53 -4.66 18.41
C THR A 330 5.20 -5.15 17.82
N ARG A 331 5.18 -6.34 17.21
CA ARG A 331 3.95 -6.96 16.69
C ARG A 331 2.91 -7.26 17.76
N SER A 332 3.36 -7.55 18.98
CA SER A 332 2.52 -7.93 20.11
C SER A 332 2.03 -6.73 20.93
N MET A 333 2.53 -5.53 20.65
CA MET A 333 2.07 -4.33 21.34
C MET A 333 0.68 -3.92 20.83
N PRO A 334 -0.27 -3.57 21.72
CA PRO A 334 -1.53 -2.99 21.28
C PRO A 334 -1.26 -1.70 20.51
N PRO A 335 -2.04 -1.40 19.45
CA PRO A 335 -1.93 -0.11 18.77
C PRO A 335 -2.13 1.01 19.78
N THR A 336 -1.17 1.93 19.86
CA THR A 336 -1.18 3.09 20.75
C THR A 336 -2.16 4.15 20.30
#